data_AF-A0A0D3LNT0-F1
#
_entry.id   AF-A0A0D3LNT0-F1
#
_cell.length_a   1.000
_cell.length_b   1.000
_cell.length_c   1.000
_cell.angle_alpha   90.00
_cell.angle_beta   90.00
_cell.angle_gamma   90.00
#
_symmetry.space_group_name_H-M   'P 1'
#
loop_
_entity.id
_entity.type
_entity.pdbx_description
1 polymer ?
#
loop_
_entity_poly.entity_id
_entity_poly.type
_entity_poly.pdbx_seq_one_letter_code
_entity_poly.pdbx_strand_id
1 'polypeptide(L)' 'MQTIRLRVNDKVYKHLMWFLNKFSKDELEIIEEDQQFLSAQKELHKDLEMLEKGQAELIDLQQLDDELEATIRRYED' A
#
# COMPACT_ATOMS: atom_id res chain seq x y z
N MET A 1 -6.00 4.91 -21.36
CA MET A 1 -6.84 5.44 -20.27
C MET A 1 -5.96 6.24 -19.33
N GLN A 2 -6.54 7.17 -18.57
CA GLN A 2 -5.82 7.94 -17.54
C GLN A 2 -6.45 7.66 -16.18
N THR A 3 -5.63 7.44 -15.16
CA THR A 3 -6.09 7.13 -13.80
C THR A 3 -6.13 8.39 -12.97
N ILE A 4 -7.26 8.64 -12.31
CA ILE A 4 -7.43 9.73 -11.35
C ILE A 4 -7.66 9.16 -9.96
N ARG A 5 -7.03 9.77 -8.95
CA ARG A 5 -7.28 9.46 -7.52
C ARG A 5 -8.11 10.58 -6.92
N LEU A 6 -9.26 10.23 -6.35
CA LEU A 6 -10.22 11.17 -5.78
C LEU A 6 -10.32 10.96 -4.27
N ARG A 7 -10.10 12.02 -3.49
CA ARG A 7 -10.47 12.06 -2.06
C ARG A 7 -11.86 12.68 -1.94
N VAL A 8 -12.85 11.88 -1.56
CA VAL A 8 -14.26 12.30 -1.52
C VAL A 8 -14.78 12.17 -0.09
N ASN A 9 -15.64 13.09 0.31
CA ASN A 9 -16.34 13.00 1.59
C ASN A 9 -17.39 11.88 1.54
N ASP A 10 -17.51 11.08 2.60
CA ASP A 10 -18.50 9.97 2.70
C ASP A 10 -19.93 10.39 2.38
N LYS A 11 -20.31 11.63 2.70
CA LYS A 11 -21.65 12.17 2.40
C LYS A 11 -21.95 12.20 0.90
N VAL A 12 -20.93 12.42 0.07
CA VAL A 12 -21.07 12.56 -1.39
C VAL A 12 -20.62 11.30 -2.11
N TYR A 13 -19.85 10.42 -1.46
CA TYR A 13 -19.32 9.18 -2.04
C TYR A 13 -20.39 8.34 -2.73
N LYS A 14 -21.53 8.12 -2.06
CA LYS A 14 -22.67 7.36 -2.64
C LYS A 14 -23.22 8.00 -3.91
N HIS A 15 -23.34 9.33 -3.94
CA HIS A 15 -23.84 10.07 -5.10
C HIS A 15 -22.84 10.04 -6.26
N LEU A 16 -21.55 10.14 -5.95
CA LEU A 16 -20.48 10.07 -6.92
C LEU A 16 -20.40 8.67 -7.55
N MET A 17 -20.42 7.60 -6.74
CA MET A 17 -20.42 6.23 -7.27
C MET A 17 -21.66 5.92 -8.09
N TRP A 18 -22.83 6.42 -7.69
CA TRP A 18 -24.04 6.29 -8.51
C TRP A 18 -23.87 6.94 -9.89
N PHE A 19 -23.20 8.10 -9.96
CA PHE A 19 -22.92 8.77 -11.22
C PHE A 19 -21.88 8.02 -12.06
N LEU A 20 -20.80 7.57 -11.45
CA LEU A 20 -19.73 6.83 -12.12
C LEU A 20 -20.19 5.48 -12.69
N ASN A 21 -21.12 4.81 -12.00
CA ASN A 21 -21.73 3.56 -12.46
C ASN A 21 -22.59 3.70 -13.73
N LYS A 22 -22.83 4.93 -14.23
CA LYS A 22 -23.57 5.14 -15.49
C LYS A 22 -22.69 5.00 -16.73
N PHE A 23 -21.37 5.08 -16.58
CA PHE A 23 -20.44 4.95 -17.69
C PHE A 23 -20.19 3.48 -18.02
N SER A 24 -19.94 3.20 -19.30
CA SER A 24 -19.52 1.88 -19.73
C SER A 24 -18.06 1.61 -19.33
N LYS A 25 -17.67 0.33 -19.20
CA LYS A 25 -16.28 -0.03 -18.83
C LYS A 25 -15.23 0.49 -19.81
N ASP A 26 -15.61 0.67 -21.07
CA ASP A 26 -14.73 1.20 -22.12
C ASP A 26 -14.48 2.71 -21.96
N GLU A 27 -15.38 3.42 -21.27
CA GLU A 27 -15.29 4.87 -21.01
C GLU A 27 -14.70 5.18 -19.64
N LEU A 28 -15.07 4.40 -18.62
CA LEU A 28 -14.66 4.61 -17.24
C LEU A 28 -14.54 3.29 -16.49
N GLU A 29 -13.37 3.05 -15.90
CA GLU A 29 -13.11 1.92 -15.03
C GLU A 29 -12.99 2.39 -13.58
N ILE A 30 -13.83 1.83 -12.71
CA ILE A 30 -13.70 2.02 -11.27
C ILE A 30 -12.68 0.99 -10.77
N ILE A 31 -11.48 1.46 -10.47
CA ILE A 31 -10.43 0.64 -9.86
C ILE A 31 -10.68 0.63 -8.36
N GLU A 32 -11.22 -0.46 -7.84
CA GLU A 32 -11.34 -0.67 -6.40
C GLU A 32 -9.97 -1.06 -5.84
N GLU A 33 -9.56 -0.39 -4.78
CA GLU A 33 -8.37 -0.78 -4.02
C GLU A 33 -8.70 -2.07 -3.26
N ASP A 34 -8.05 -3.17 -3.64
CA ASP A 34 -8.27 -4.45 -2.96
C ASP A 34 -7.67 -4.46 -1.55
N GLN A 35 -8.02 -5.50 -0.76
CA GLN A 35 -7.54 -5.62 0.61
C GLN A 35 -6.01 -5.74 0.71
N GLN A 36 -5.34 -6.33 -0.29
CA GLN A 36 -3.88 -6.46 -0.30
C GLN A 36 -3.21 -5.10 -0.51
N PHE A 37 -3.76 -4.28 -1.41
CA PHE A 37 -3.32 -2.92 -1.64
C PHE A 37 -3.48 -2.07 -0.38
N LEU A 38 -4.64 -2.14 0.26
CA LEU A 38 -4.93 -1.38 1.49
C LEU A 38 -4.03 -1.82 2.65
N SER A 39 -3.77 -3.12 2.80
CA SER A 39 -2.85 -3.61 3.85
C SER A 39 -1.41 -3.16 3.60
N ALA A 40 -0.92 -3.30 2.36
CA ALA A 40 0.43 -2.88 2.00
C ALA A 40 0.62 -1.36 2.18
N GLN A 41 -0.37 -0.56 1.78
CA GLN A 41 -0.35 0.89 1.99
C GLN A 41 -0.25 1.25 3.48
N LYS A 42 -1.02 0.56 4.33
CA LYS A 42 -1.03 0.80 5.78
C LYS A 42 0.31 0.44 6.43
N GLU A 43 0.90 -0.70 6.03
CA GLU A 43 2.22 -1.12 6.52
C GLU A 43 3.30 -0.10 6.13
N LEU A 44 3.37 0.27 4.85
CA LEU A 44 4.33 1.26 4.36
C LEU A 44 4.17 2.63 5.04
N HIS A 45 2.93 3.05 5.32
CA HIS A 45 2.70 4.31 6.04
C HIS A 45 3.21 4.26 7.48
N LYS A 46 3.00 3.13 8.16
CA LYS A 46 3.52 2.92 9.51
C LYS A 46 5.05 2.92 9.52
N ASP A 47 5.68 2.26 8.56
CA ASP A 47 7.14 2.20 8.45
C ASP A 47 7.72 3.58 8.18
N LEU A 48 7.08 4.36 7.29
CA LEU A 48 7.45 5.76 7.04
C LEU A 48 7.34 6.61 8.31
N GLU A 49 6.25 6.50 9.07
CA GLU A 49 6.12 7.23 10.33
C GLU A 49 7.21 6.84 11.34
N MET A 50 7.59 5.56 11.41
CA MET A 50 8.67 5.09 12.28
C MET A 50 10.02 5.66 11.86
N LEU A 51 10.28 5.75 10.55
CA LEU A 51 11.47 6.39 9.98
C LEU A 51 11.50 7.89 10.32
N GLU A 52 10.40 8.61 10.10
CA GLU A 52 10.29 10.04 10.40
C GLU A 52 10.45 10.35 11.89
N LYS A 53 9.96 9.47 12.78
CA LYS A 53 10.10 9.58 14.23
C LYS A 53 11.48 9.15 14.75
N GLY A 54 12.36 8.66 13.88
CA GLY A 54 13.67 8.12 14.26
C GLY A 54 13.59 6.86 15.13
N GLN A 55 12.47 6.13 15.05
CA GLN A 55 12.22 4.88 15.78
C GLN A 55 12.52 3.63 14.94
N ALA A 56 12.81 3.82 13.65
CA ALA A 56 13.21 2.74 12.77
C ALA A 56 14.70 2.41 12.97
N GLU A 57 15.00 1.12 13.11
CA GLU A 57 16.36 0.62 13.05
C GLU A 57 16.78 0.56 11.58
N LEU A 58 17.87 1.25 11.25
CA LEU A 58 18.49 1.21 9.93
C LEU A 58 19.71 0.30 10.04
N ILE A 59 19.73 -0.72 9.20
CA ILE A 59 20.88 -1.62 9.05
C ILE A 59 21.62 -1.29 7.75
N ASP A 60 22.92 -1.52 7.74
CA ASP A 60 23.70 -1.48 6.51
C ASP A 60 23.60 -2.80 5.73
N LEU A 61 24.21 -2.84 4.55
CA LEU A 61 24.17 -4.02 3.67
C LEU A 61 24.86 -5.23 4.31
N GLN A 62 25.93 -5.03 5.08
CA GLN A 62 26.66 -6.13 5.70
C GLN A 62 25.84 -6.75 6.83
N GLN A 63 25.18 -5.92 7.64
CA GLN A 63 24.27 -6.35 8.69
C GLN A 63 23.08 -7.12 8.12
N LEU A 64 22.54 -6.66 6.99
CA LEU A 64 21.49 -7.38 6.28
C LEU A 64 21.96 -8.76 5.81
N ASP A 65 23.14 -8.86 5.20
CA ASP A 65 23.70 -10.13 4.73
C ASP A 65 23.92 -11.10 5.90
N ASP A 66 24.44 -10.62 7.03
CA ASP A 66 24.70 -11.43 8.22
C ASP A 66 23.40 -11.96 8.84
N GLU A 67 22.33 -11.15 8.90
CA GLU A 67 21.02 -11.57 9.40
C GLU A 67 20.32 -12.59 8.49
N LEU A 68 20.43 -12.39 7.17
CA LEU A 68 19.88 -13.32 6.18
C LEU A 68 20.59 -14.67 6.25
N GLU A 69 21.93 -14.69 6.29
CA GLU A 69 22.74 -15.90 6.46
C GLU A 69 22.39 -16.63 7.76
N ALA A 70 22.27 -15.90 8.88
CA ALA A 70 21.89 -16.48 10.17
C ALA A 70 20.50 -17.11 10.12
N THR A 71 19.56 -16.46 9.42
CA THR A 71 18.19 -16.95 9.27
C THR A 71 18.13 -18.19 8.41
N ILE A 72 18.83 -18.21 7.27
CA ILE A 72 18.89 -19.37 6.37
C ILE A 72 19.45 -20.59 7.10
N ARG A 73 20.61 -20.43 7.78
CA ARG A 73 21.25 -21.52 8.54
C ARG A 73 20.33 -22.12 9.60
N ARG A 74 19.47 -21.31 10.23
CA ARG A 74 18.52 -21.77 11.24
C ARG A 74 17.47 -22.75 10.71
N TYR A 75 17.18 -22.74 9.41
CA TYR A 75 16.17 -23.60 8.78
C TYR A 75 16.77 -24.63 7.79
N GLU A 76 18.09 -24.63 7.60
CA GLU A 76 18.80 -25.62 6.77
C GLU A 76 19.33 -26.82 7.57
N ASP A 77 19.13 -26.85 8.89
CA ASP A 77 19.38 -28.01 9.76
C ASP A 77 18.23 -29.03 9.75
#